data_AF-A0A9E3I9L7-F1
#
_entry.id   AF-A0A9E3I9L7-F1
#
_cell.length_a   1.000
_cell.length_b   1.000
_cell.length_c   1.000
_cell.angle_alpha   90.00
_cell.angle_beta   90.00
_cell.angle_gamma   90.00
#
_symmetry.space_group_name_H-M   'P 1'
#
loop_
_entity.id
_entity.type
_entity.pdbx_description
1 polymer ?
#
loop_
_entity_poly.entity_id
_entity_poly.type
_entity_poly.pdbx_seq_one_letter_code
_entity_poly.pdbx_strand_id
1 'polypeptide(L)'
;MRVEEILDRISEWTAIDDFSRMVAAHFGDPRTVLEVESYRLGKGRTTFKKFRDEVVPAYHFIMATGTSGSIRFALSDSMPDCWIRHEGRPTPQGIEITRANVKEQVWRARYLNQHGCGPCFLGLSDDDPDAMYASKIQEDPRGYSTNEALEARLAGILRCIERKNAPSEARNYSGCELLVEGFINDEQLPLPYWDRILPRLHEATAHSIFERVHLIGCSSSKFYRCLK
;
A
#
# COMPACT_ATOMS: atom_id res chain seq x y z
N MET A 1 -16.07 0.08 -14.93
CA MET A 1 -16.70 0.67 -13.71
C MET A 1 -15.92 1.89 -13.25
N ARG A 2 -16.59 2.96 -12.82
CA ARG A 2 -15.95 4.20 -12.32
C ARG A 2 -15.48 4.01 -10.87
N VAL A 3 -14.46 4.77 -10.44
CA VAL A 3 -13.92 4.62 -9.07
C VAL A 3 -14.98 4.99 -8.04
N GLU A 4 -15.76 6.03 -8.30
CA GLU A 4 -16.84 6.50 -7.42
C GLU A 4 -17.89 5.40 -7.18
N GLU A 5 -18.30 4.68 -8.23
CA GLU A 5 -19.25 3.56 -8.13
C GLU A 5 -18.70 2.43 -7.25
N ILE A 6 -17.39 2.15 -7.35
CA ILE A 6 -16.73 1.14 -6.52
C ILE A 6 -16.69 1.60 -5.07
N LEU A 7 -16.27 2.84 -4.81
CA LEU A 7 -16.19 3.42 -3.47
C LEU A 7 -17.57 3.42 -2.78
N ASP A 8 -18.60 3.89 -3.48
CA ASP A 8 -19.97 3.88 -2.96
C ASP A 8 -20.40 2.45 -2.60
N ARG A 9 -20.11 1.47 -3.47
CA ARG A 9 -20.49 0.07 -3.23
C ARG A 9 -19.80 -0.55 -2.02
N ILE A 10 -18.50 -0.31 -1.85
CA ILE A 10 -17.67 -0.92 -0.80
C ILE A 10 -17.75 -0.19 0.55
N SER A 11 -18.45 0.96 0.61
CA SER A 11 -18.87 1.59 1.87
C SER A 11 -19.83 0.71 2.67
N GLU A 12 -20.50 -0.23 1.99
CA GLU A 12 -21.33 -1.28 2.56
C GLU A 12 -20.63 -2.64 2.50
N TRP A 13 -21.10 -3.58 3.33
CA TRP A 13 -20.63 -4.96 3.29
C TRP A 13 -20.82 -5.54 1.89
N THR A 14 -19.70 -5.95 1.30
CA THR A 14 -19.62 -6.46 -0.07
C THR A 14 -18.93 -7.81 -0.06
N ALA A 15 -19.51 -8.80 -0.72
CA ALA A 15 -18.86 -10.11 -0.88
C ALA A 15 -17.48 -9.92 -1.52
N ILE A 16 -16.47 -10.61 -1.00
CA ILE A 16 -15.10 -10.44 -1.46
C ILE A 16 -14.94 -10.80 -2.95
N ASP A 17 -15.72 -11.77 -3.44
CA ASP A 17 -15.74 -12.13 -4.87
C ASP A 17 -16.25 -10.97 -5.74
N ASP A 18 -17.31 -10.28 -5.31
CA ASP A 18 -17.85 -9.13 -6.02
C ASP A 18 -16.89 -7.93 -5.94
N PHE A 19 -16.33 -7.68 -4.76
CA PHE A 19 -15.28 -6.68 -4.57
C PHE A 19 -14.10 -6.91 -5.54
N SER A 20 -13.57 -8.12 -5.57
CA SER A 20 -12.45 -8.51 -6.41
C SER A 20 -12.78 -8.35 -7.90
N ARG A 21 -13.99 -8.73 -8.31
CA ARG A 21 -14.47 -8.56 -9.69
C ARG A 21 -14.58 -7.09 -10.10
N MET A 22 -15.09 -6.23 -9.21
CA MET A 22 -15.22 -4.79 -9.48
C MET A 22 -13.86 -4.11 -9.62
N VAL A 23 -12.93 -4.40 -8.71
CA VAL A 23 -11.56 -3.84 -8.77
C VAL A 23 -10.81 -4.37 -10.00
N ALA A 24 -10.92 -5.65 -10.31
CA ALA A 24 -10.32 -6.21 -11.53
C ALA A 24 -10.89 -5.59 -12.80
N ALA A 25 -12.22 -5.41 -12.88
CA ALA A 25 -12.87 -4.74 -14.01
C ALA A 25 -12.39 -3.29 -14.16
N HIS A 26 -12.15 -2.58 -13.05
CA HIS A 26 -11.58 -1.23 -13.10
C HIS A 26 -10.23 -1.19 -13.82
N PHE A 27 -9.35 -2.16 -13.57
CA PHE A 27 -8.04 -2.22 -14.22
C PHE A 27 -8.06 -2.85 -15.62
N GLY A 28 -9.16 -3.54 -16.00
CA GLY A 28 -9.33 -4.12 -17.34
C GLY A 28 -9.90 -3.16 -18.39
N ASP A 29 -10.63 -2.13 -17.96
CA ASP A 29 -11.24 -1.14 -18.87
C ASP A 29 -10.20 -0.13 -19.39
N PRO A 30 -10.28 0.32 -20.67
CA PRO A 30 -9.47 1.43 -21.18
C PRO A 30 -9.64 2.70 -20.34
N ARG A 31 -8.53 3.41 -20.09
CA ARG A 31 -8.49 4.64 -19.28
C ARG A 31 -8.03 5.84 -20.09
N THR A 32 -8.62 6.98 -19.79
CA THR A 32 -8.14 8.26 -20.31
C THR A 32 -6.79 8.62 -19.67
N VAL A 33 -5.99 9.43 -20.37
CA VAL A 33 -4.72 9.94 -19.83
C VAL A 33 -4.94 10.65 -18.50
N LEU A 34 -6.00 11.46 -18.40
CA LEU A 34 -6.33 12.21 -17.18
C LEU A 34 -6.65 11.31 -15.98
N GLU A 35 -7.37 10.20 -16.19
CA GLU A 35 -7.63 9.22 -15.13
C GLU A 35 -6.33 8.55 -14.66
N VAL A 36 -5.48 8.14 -15.60
CA VAL A 36 -4.18 7.54 -15.27
C VAL A 36 -3.31 8.50 -14.47
N GLU A 37 -3.22 9.77 -14.90
CA GLU A 37 -2.48 10.79 -14.17
C GLU A 37 -3.05 11.04 -12.78
N SER A 38 -4.38 11.10 -12.67
CA SER A 38 -5.09 11.35 -11.41
C SER A 38 -4.90 10.19 -10.43
N TYR A 39 -4.97 8.95 -10.91
CA TYR A 39 -4.65 7.76 -10.13
C TYR A 39 -3.20 7.78 -9.64
N ARG A 40 -2.22 7.97 -10.54
CA ARG A 40 -0.80 8.02 -10.18
C ARG A 40 -0.51 9.05 -9.09
N LEU A 41 -1.09 10.24 -9.22
CA LEU A 41 -0.88 11.34 -8.26
C LEU A 41 -1.78 11.24 -7.02
N GLY A 42 -2.83 10.42 -7.04
CA GLY A 42 -3.86 10.42 -5.99
C GLY A 42 -4.64 11.74 -5.97
N LYS A 43 -4.86 12.36 -7.13
CA LYS A 43 -5.67 13.59 -7.26
C LYS A 43 -7.13 13.29 -6.93
N GLY A 44 -7.81 14.21 -6.25
CA GLY A 44 -9.13 13.95 -5.68
C GLY A 44 -8.99 13.16 -4.39
N ARG A 45 -8.71 13.89 -3.29
CA ARG A 45 -8.34 13.37 -1.97
C ARG A 45 -9.32 12.32 -1.42
N THR A 46 -10.57 12.33 -1.88
CA THR A 46 -11.62 11.38 -1.50
C THR A 46 -11.76 10.18 -2.45
N THR A 47 -11.41 10.33 -3.73
CA THR A 47 -11.68 9.33 -4.76
C THR A 47 -10.45 8.50 -5.09
N PHE A 48 -9.56 8.99 -5.96
CA PHE A 48 -8.39 8.21 -6.37
C PHE A 48 -7.38 8.00 -5.25
N LYS A 49 -7.28 8.93 -4.29
CA LYS A 49 -6.40 8.73 -3.14
C LYS A 49 -6.84 7.52 -2.31
N LYS A 50 -8.11 7.44 -1.90
CA LYS A 50 -8.63 6.30 -1.12
C LYS A 50 -8.58 5.01 -1.91
N PHE A 51 -8.98 5.06 -3.18
CA PHE A 51 -8.89 3.89 -4.05
C PHE A 51 -7.46 3.35 -4.16
N ARG A 52 -6.48 4.22 -4.41
CA ARG A 52 -5.07 3.84 -4.54
C ARG A 52 -4.42 3.46 -3.20
N ASP A 53 -4.70 4.20 -2.14
CA ASP A 53 -3.97 4.08 -0.88
C ASP A 53 -4.58 3.06 0.09
N GLU A 54 -5.87 2.74 -0.05
CA GLU A 54 -6.61 1.83 0.84
C GLU A 54 -7.16 0.62 0.05
N VAL A 55 -7.93 0.87 -1.02
CA VAL A 55 -8.70 -0.19 -1.71
C VAL A 55 -7.79 -1.15 -2.50
N VAL A 56 -6.83 -0.62 -3.24
CA VAL A 56 -5.90 -1.42 -4.05
C VAL A 56 -4.99 -2.32 -3.19
N PRO A 57 -4.37 -1.82 -2.10
CA PRO A 57 -3.64 -2.70 -1.17
C PRO A 57 -4.51 -3.81 -0.56
N ALA A 58 -5.74 -3.51 -0.14
CA ALA A 58 -6.67 -4.53 0.36
C ALA A 58 -6.99 -5.59 -0.71
N TYR A 59 -7.16 -5.17 -1.97
CA TYR A 59 -7.33 -6.09 -3.09
C TYR A 59 -6.10 -6.99 -3.29
N HIS A 60 -4.89 -6.44 -3.29
CA HIS A 60 -3.66 -7.22 -3.38
C HIS A 60 -3.53 -8.23 -2.21
N PHE A 61 -3.87 -7.81 -0.99
CA PHE A 61 -3.89 -8.70 0.16
C PHE A 61 -4.87 -9.85 0.00
N ILE A 62 -6.11 -9.59 -0.42
CA ILE A 62 -7.13 -10.61 -0.69
C ILE A 62 -6.63 -11.59 -1.76
N MET A 63 -6.08 -11.10 -2.87
CA MET A 63 -5.56 -11.93 -3.95
C MET A 63 -4.37 -12.80 -3.52
N ALA A 64 -3.48 -12.26 -2.68
CA ALA A 64 -2.30 -12.99 -2.21
C ALA A 64 -2.62 -14.03 -1.12
N THR A 65 -3.66 -13.80 -0.32
CA THR A 65 -4.04 -14.68 0.81
C THR A 65 -5.16 -15.65 0.50
N GLY A 66 -5.95 -15.41 -0.56
CA GLY A 66 -7.17 -16.18 -0.83
C GLY A 66 -8.26 -15.93 0.21
N THR A 67 -8.27 -14.75 0.83
CA THR A 67 -9.27 -14.39 1.86
C THR A 67 -10.68 -14.43 1.28
N SER A 68 -11.63 -15.01 2.02
CA SER A 68 -13.05 -15.10 1.68
C SER A 68 -13.94 -14.43 2.74
N GLY A 69 -15.21 -14.19 2.37
CA GLY A 69 -16.21 -13.54 3.21
C GLY A 69 -16.69 -12.22 2.61
N SER A 70 -16.81 -11.18 3.44
CA SER A 70 -17.21 -9.84 3.02
C SER A 70 -16.24 -8.76 3.51
N ILE A 71 -16.11 -7.69 2.76
CA ILE A 71 -15.28 -6.52 3.08
C ILE A 71 -16.13 -5.25 3.10
N ARG A 72 -15.76 -4.29 3.94
CA ARG A 72 -16.33 -2.94 3.99
C ARG A 72 -15.23 -1.93 4.29
N PHE A 73 -15.24 -0.79 3.61
CA PHE A 73 -14.30 0.30 3.85
C PHE A 73 -14.95 1.44 4.64
N ALA A 74 -14.18 2.08 5.50
CA ALA A 74 -14.64 3.24 6.25
C ALA A 74 -14.90 4.45 5.34
N LEU A 75 -14.03 4.66 4.34
CA LEU A 75 -14.04 5.76 3.35
C LEU A 75 -14.24 7.17 3.92
N SER A 76 -14.12 7.32 5.23
CA SER A 76 -14.16 8.54 6.02
C SER A 76 -12.82 8.68 6.76
N ASP A 77 -12.72 9.56 7.77
CA ASP A 77 -11.55 9.62 8.67
C ASP A 77 -11.72 8.68 9.89
N SER A 78 -12.63 7.71 9.79
CA SER A 78 -12.83 6.67 10.82
C SER A 78 -11.87 5.52 10.61
N MET A 79 -11.51 4.88 11.73
CA MET A 79 -10.52 3.82 11.77
C MET A 79 -11.17 2.50 12.20
N PRO A 80 -10.62 1.36 11.76
CA PRO A 80 -9.57 1.21 10.73
C PRO A 80 -10.07 1.52 9.30
N ASP A 81 -9.15 1.54 8.33
CA ASP A 81 -9.46 1.79 6.91
C ASP A 81 -10.50 0.81 6.34
N CYS A 82 -10.42 -0.47 6.71
CA CYS A 82 -11.42 -1.46 6.32
C CYS A 82 -11.65 -2.55 7.36
N TRP A 83 -12.74 -3.31 7.17
CA TRP A 83 -13.05 -4.50 7.94
C TRP A 83 -13.31 -5.69 7.02
N ILE A 84 -12.85 -6.86 7.45
CA ILE A 84 -13.17 -8.14 6.83
C ILE A 84 -14.02 -8.98 7.78
N ARG A 85 -15.14 -9.47 7.27
CA ARG A 85 -15.98 -10.46 7.95
C ARG A 85 -15.74 -11.82 7.30
N HIS A 86 -15.02 -12.68 8.00
CA HIS A 86 -14.86 -14.07 7.60
C HIS A 86 -16.11 -14.88 7.93
N GLU A 87 -16.37 -15.92 7.14
CA GLU A 87 -17.39 -16.91 7.46
C GLU A 87 -17.05 -17.62 8.78
N GLY A 88 -18.04 -17.77 9.65
CA GLY A 88 -17.87 -18.44 10.94
C GLY A 88 -17.16 -17.63 12.03
N ARG A 89 -16.67 -16.40 11.75
CA ARG A 89 -16.17 -15.49 12.79
C ARG A 89 -17.26 -14.50 13.22
N PRO A 90 -17.52 -14.36 14.53
CA PRO A 90 -18.59 -13.48 15.02
C PRO A 90 -18.24 -11.99 14.86
N THR A 91 -16.96 -11.64 14.99
CA THR A 91 -16.49 -10.25 14.95
C THR A 91 -15.73 -9.98 13.65
N PRO A 92 -16.04 -8.87 12.95
CA PRO A 92 -15.21 -8.41 11.84
C PRO A 92 -13.81 -8.04 12.31
N GLN A 93 -12.83 -8.35 11.48
CA GLN A 93 -11.42 -8.04 11.69
C GLN A 93 -11.12 -6.69 11.07
N GLY A 94 -10.63 -5.75 11.88
CA GLY A 94 -10.23 -4.42 11.45
C GLY A 94 -8.83 -4.44 10.83
N ILE A 95 -8.65 -3.79 9.68
CA ILE A 95 -7.35 -3.71 8.98
C ILE A 95 -7.01 -2.25 8.72
N GLU A 96 -5.94 -1.77 9.35
CA GLU A 96 -5.31 -0.50 9.02
C GLU A 96 -4.37 -0.70 7.85
N ILE A 97 -4.42 0.18 6.85
CA ILE A 97 -3.66 0.06 5.62
C ILE A 97 -2.65 1.19 5.53
N THR A 98 -1.42 0.85 5.18
CA THR A 98 -0.38 1.85 4.93
C THR A 98 0.52 1.41 3.80
N ARG A 99 1.22 2.37 3.21
CA ARG A 99 2.08 2.16 2.05
C ARG A 99 3.44 2.78 2.32
N ALA A 100 4.50 2.05 2.02
CA ALA A 100 5.87 2.53 2.20
C ALA A 100 6.31 3.45 1.05
N ASN A 101 7.03 4.53 1.38
CA ASN A 101 7.61 5.48 0.41
C ASN A 101 6.58 6.11 -0.56
N VAL A 102 5.38 6.49 -0.06
CA VAL A 102 4.32 7.07 -0.91
C VAL A 102 4.77 8.37 -1.57
N LYS A 103 5.54 9.19 -0.86
CA LYS A 103 5.98 10.50 -1.34
C LYS A 103 6.95 10.35 -2.51
N GLU A 104 7.88 9.41 -2.43
CA GLU A 104 8.77 9.01 -3.55
C GLU A 104 7.96 8.66 -4.80
N GLN A 105 6.88 7.89 -4.65
CA GLN A 105 6.03 7.49 -5.78
C GLN A 105 5.27 8.66 -6.39
N VAL A 106 4.75 9.57 -5.58
CA VAL A 106 4.06 10.78 -6.08
C VAL A 106 5.02 11.67 -6.87
N TRP A 107 6.25 11.83 -6.39
CA TRP A 107 7.28 12.61 -7.08
C TRP A 107 7.70 11.96 -8.40
N ARG A 108 7.92 10.65 -8.43
CA ARG A 108 8.18 9.90 -9.67
C ARG A 108 7.01 9.99 -10.66
N ALA A 109 5.78 9.85 -10.17
CA ALA A 109 4.56 9.98 -10.97
C ALA A 109 4.40 11.38 -11.58
N ARG A 110 4.69 12.43 -10.80
CA ARG A 110 4.64 13.81 -11.28
C ARG A 110 5.61 14.01 -12.43
N TYR A 111 6.85 13.55 -12.27
CA TYR A 111 7.86 13.66 -13.32
C TYR A 111 7.48 12.84 -14.56
N LEU A 112 7.01 11.60 -14.38
CA LEU A 112 6.53 10.73 -15.45
C LEU A 112 5.41 11.37 -16.27
N ASN A 113 4.42 11.97 -15.62
CA ASN A 113 3.31 12.62 -16.31
C ASN A 113 3.77 13.85 -17.11
N GLN A 114 4.82 14.55 -16.67
CA GLN A 114 5.36 15.74 -17.33
C GLN A 114 6.32 15.42 -18.48
N HIS A 115 7.12 14.36 -18.36
CA HIS A 115 8.24 14.09 -19.28
C HIS A 115 8.08 12.79 -20.08
N GLY A 116 7.09 11.95 -19.75
CA GLY A 116 6.88 10.65 -20.40
C GLY A 116 7.84 9.54 -19.95
N CYS A 117 8.82 9.84 -19.09
CA CYS A 117 9.75 8.89 -18.49
C CYS A 117 9.84 9.08 -16.97
N GLY A 118 10.13 8.00 -16.22
CA GLY A 118 10.26 8.07 -14.76
C GLY A 118 11.70 8.36 -14.32
N PRO A 119 11.92 9.19 -13.28
CA PRO A 119 13.25 9.42 -12.75
C PRO A 119 13.69 8.23 -11.88
N CYS A 120 14.96 7.85 -11.96
CA CYS A 120 15.51 6.74 -11.19
C CYS A 120 16.21 7.28 -9.93
N PHE A 121 15.45 7.46 -8.84
CA PHE A 121 16.04 7.75 -7.53
C PHE A 121 15.44 6.88 -6.43
N LEU A 122 16.24 6.46 -5.45
CA LEU A 122 15.82 5.64 -4.31
C LEU A 122 16.23 6.26 -2.98
N GLY A 123 15.52 5.87 -1.92
CA GLY A 123 15.98 6.02 -0.54
C GLY A 123 15.57 7.33 0.11
N LEU A 124 14.64 8.08 -0.49
CA LEU A 124 14.01 9.20 0.21
C LEU A 124 12.84 8.70 1.06
N SER A 125 12.74 9.29 2.24
CA SER A 125 11.74 9.01 3.24
C SER A 125 10.54 9.93 3.12
N ASP A 126 9.37 9.50 3.58
CA ASP A 126 8.14 10.29 3.41
C ASP A 126 8.13 11.61 4.20
N ASP A 127 9.01 11.78 5.21
CA ASP A 127 9.16 13.06 5.94
C ASP A 127 10.30 13.92 5.38
N ASP A 128 11.06 13.44 4.39
CA ASP A 128 12.11 14.27 3.80
C ASP A 128 11.48 15.51 3.14
N PRO A 129 12.10 16.70 3.27
CA PRO A 129 11.58 17.92 2.68
C PRO A 129 11.40 17.82 1.16
N ASP A 130 10.40 18.53 0.63
CA ASP A 130 10.13 18.59 -0.81
C ASP A 130 11.34 19.05 -1.63
N ALA A 131 12.20 19.90 -1.05
CA ALA A 131 13.44 20.34 -1.66
C ALA A 131 14.42 19.17 -1.94
N MET A 132 14.46 18.15 -1.08
CA MET A 132 15.31 16.98 -1.31
C MET A 132 14.80 16.16 -2.49
N TYR A 133 13.48 15.96 -2.60
CA TYR A 133 12.87 15.31 -3.76
C TYR A 133 13.10 16.09 -5.06
N ALA A 134 12.92 17.41 -5.01
CA ALA A 134 13.16 18.28 -6.16
C ALA A 134 14.61 18.18 -6.63
N SER A 135 15.58 18.20 -5.71
CA SER A 135 17.00 18.00 -6.03
C SER A 135 17.26 16.62 -6.62
N LYS A 136 16.71 15.56 -6.01
CA LYS A 136 16.99 14.17 -6.39
C LYS A 136 16.52 13.83 -7.80
N ILE A 137 15.40 14.40 -8.23
CA ILE A 137 14.83 14.19 -9.57
C ILE A 137 15.68 14.83 -10.68
N GLN A 138 16.49 15.85 -10.35
CA GLN A 138 17.36 16.51 -11.32
C GLN A 138 18.74 15.84 -11.43
N GLU A 139 19.06 14.86 -10.57
CA GLU A 139 20.30 14.11 -10.66
C GLU A 139 20.33 13.20 -11.89
N ASP A 140 21.53 12.97 -12.43
CA ASP A 140 21.71 12.01 -13.52
C ASP A 140 21.25 10.61 -13.09
N PRO A 141 20.48 9.89 -13.94
CA PRO A 141 20.05 8.54 -13.63
C PRO A 141 21.24 7.63 -13.36
N ARG A 142 21.21 6.92 -12.23
CA ARG A 142 22.20 5.90 -11.90
C ARG A 142 21.54 4.55 -11.61
N GLY A 143 22.31 3.49 -11.84
CA GLY A 143 21.99 2.17 -11.34
C GLY A 143 22.15 2.10 -9.82
N TYR A 144 21.27 1.33 -9.19
CA TYR A 144 21.37 0.98 -7.78
C TYR A 144 21.72 -0.49 -7.65
N SER A 145 22.58 -0.83 -6.70
CA SER A 145 22.82 -2.21 -6.34
C SER A 145 21.58 -2.83 -5.69
N THR A 146 21.48 -4.15 -5.74
CA THR A 146 20.42 -4.91 -5.05
C THR A 146 20.38 -4.59 -3.56
N ASN A 147 21.54 -4.40 -2.91
CA ASN A 147 21.60 -4.07 -1.49
C ASN A 147 21.07 -2.66 -1.20
N GLU A 148 21.42 -1.66 -2.02
CA GLU A 148 20.88 -0.29 -1.87
C GLU A 148 19.35 -0.27 -2.00
N ALA A 149 18.81 -0.96 -3.01
CA ALA A 149 17.38 -1.05 -3.21
C ALA A 149 16.68 -1.75 -2.03
N LEU A 150 17.26 -2.85 -1.53
CA LEU A 150 16.70 -3.62 -0.44
C LEU A 150 16.70 -2.82 0.88
N GLU A 151 17.78 -2.13 1.22
CA GLU A 151 17.86 -1.29 2.42
C GLU A 151 16.92 -0.08 2.34
N ALA A 152 16.80 0.57 1.18
CA ALA A 152 15.86 1.66 1.00
C ALA A 152 14.40 1.22 1.25
N ARG A 153 14.04 0.01 0.82
CA ARG A 153 12.69 -0.54 1.01
C ARG A 153 12.44 -0.98 2.43
N LEU A 154 13.43 -1.64 3.04
CA LEU A 154 13.37 -1.97 4.46
C LEU A 154 13.15 -0.71 5.31
N ALA A 155 13.92 0.36 5.06
CA ALA A 155 13.77 1.62 5.79
C ALA A 155 12.35 2.21 5.65
N GLY A 156 11.78 2.19 4.44
CA GLY A 156 10.40 2.63 4.21
C GLY A 156 9.37 1.83 5.00
N ILE A 157 9.49 0.49 5.01
CA ILE A 157 8.57 -0.41 5.71
C ILE A 157 8.68 -0.26 7.23
N LEU A 158 9.91 -0.27 7.76
CA LEU A 158 10.17 -0.08 9.19
C LEU A 158 9.57 1.22 9.70
N ARG A 159 9.75 2.30 8.96
CA ARG A 159 9.19 3.60 9.32
C ARG A 159 7.67 3.61 9.37
N CYS A 160 6.99 2.93 8.44
CA CYS A 160 5.54 2.78 8.49
C CYS A 160 5.10 2.07 9.77
N ILE A 161 5.78 0.97 10.13
CA ILE A 161 5.51 0.20 11.34
C ILE A 161 5.76 1.04 12.59
N GLU A 162 6.92 1.71 12.68
CA GLU A 162 7.30 2.59 13.80
C GLU A 162 6.28 3.72 14.00
N ARG A 163 5.88 4.41 12.93
CA ARG A 163 4.89 5.49 12.99
C ARG A 163 3.55 4.99 13.52
N LYS A 164 3.09 3.83 13.04
CA LYS A 164 1.80 3.25 13.48
C LYS A 164 1.85 2.70 14.90
N ASN A 165 3.02 2.29 15.39
CA ASN A 165 3.25 1.89 16.78
C ASN A 165 3.47 3.06 17.73
N ALA A 166 3.65 4.30 17.23
CA ALA A 166 3.90 5.46 18.08
C ALA A 166 2.75 5.66 19.10
N PRO A 167 3.03 6.03 20.36
CA PRO A 167 1.99 6.13 21.40
C PRO A 167 0.80 7.03 21.07
N SER A 168 1.02 8.07 20.23
CA SER A 168 -0.03 8.98 19.76
C SER A 168 -1.04 8.31 18.83
N GLU A 169 -0.58 7.31 18.09
CA GLU A 169 -1.34 6.53 17.11
C GLU A 169 -1.93 5.27 17.78
N ALA A 170 -1.15 4.65 18.66
CA ALA A 170 -1.38 3.31 19.17
C ALA A 170 -2.74 3.07 19.84
N ARG A 171 -3.30 4.08 20.49
CA ARG A 171 -4.59 3.97 21.20
C ARG A 171 -5.76 3.66 20.27
N ASN A 172 -5.64 4.00 18.99
CA ASN A 172 -6.70 3.86 18.00
C ASN A 172 -6.71 2.50 17.30
N TYR A 173 -5.64 1.70 17.42
CA TYR A 173 -5.45 0.47 16.65
C TYR A 173 -5.50 -0.83 17.47
N SER A 174 -5.87 -0.76 18.75
CA SER A 174 -5.99 -1.96 19.59
C SER A 174 -7.00 -2.94 18.98
N GLY A 175 -6.59 -4.19 18.78
CA GLY A 175 -7.43 -5.22 18.15
C GLY A 175 -7.54 -5.14 16.62
N CYS A 176 -6.75 -4.27 15.97
CA CYS A 176 -6.65 -4.22 14.52
C CYS A 176 -5.41 -4.98 14.02
N GLU A 177 -5.43 -5.37 12.76
CA GLU A 177 -4.26 -5.78 12.00
C GLU A 177 -3.69 -4.59 11.21
N LEU A 178 -2.39 -4.64 10.90
CA LEU A 178 -1.72 -3.68 10.04
C LEU A 178 -1.38 -4.34 8.70
N LEU A 179 -1.78 -3.74 7.60
CA LEU A 179 -1.38 -4.10 6.25
C LEU A 179 -0.41 -3.04 5.71
N VAL A 180 0.82 -3.45 5.43
CA VAL A 180 1.83 -2.61 4.78
C VAL A 180 2.00 -3.04 3.33
N GLU A 181 1.68 -2.16 2.39
CA GLU A 181 2.08 -2.33 0.99
C GLU A 181 3.51 -1.79 0.81
N GLY A 182 4.41 -2.68 0.42
CA GLY A 182 5.75 -2.33 -0.03
C GLY A 182 5.88 -2.53 -1.55
N PHE A 183 6.75 -1.75 -2.16
CA PHE A 183 7.20 -1.97 -3.55
C PHE A 183 8.15 -3.17 -3.57
N ILE A 184 7.57 -4.36 -3.42
CA ILE A 184 8.22 -5.66 -3.22
C ILE A 184 7.89 -6.58 -4.39
N ASN A 185 8.79 -7.53 -4.69
CA ASN A 185 8.78 -8.49 -5.80
C ASN A 185 9.44 -7.98 -7.10
N ASP A 186 9.30 -8.71 -8.21
CA ASP A 186 9.94 -8.51 -9.52
C ASP A 186 9.79 -7.10 -10.12
N GLU A 187 8.93 -6.27 -9.56
CA GLU A 187 8.89 -4.82 -9.82
C GLU A 187 10.22 -4.13 -9.52
N GLN A 188 10.96 -4.64 -8.53
CA GLN A 188 12.27 -4.12 -8.13
C GLN A 188 13.29 -5.21 -7.86
N LEU A 189 12.91 -6.26 -7.11
CA LEU A 189 13.82 -7.33 -6.69
C LEU A 189 13.12 -8.69 -6.63
N PRO A 190 13.74 -9.76 -7.17
CA PRO A 190 13.23 -11.12 -7.04
C PRO A 190 13.00 -11.57 -5.58
N LEU A 191 12.04 -12.47 -5.37
CA LEU A 191 11.65 -13.00 -4.05
C LEU A 191 12.82 -13.42 -3.14
N PRO A 192 13.86 -14.13 -3.59
CA PRO A 192 14.95 -14.58 -2.70
C PRO A 192 15.73 -13.46 -2.01
N TYR A 193 15.73 -12.24 -2.56
CA TYR A 193 16.41 -11.11 -1.92
C TYR A 193 15.66 -10.57 -0.72
N TRP A 194 14.33 -10.72 -0.69
CA TRP A 194 13.49 -10.22 0.39
C TRP A 194 13.67 -11.01 1.68
N ASP A 195 13.97 -12.31 1.58
CA ASP A 195 14.26 -13.16 2.73
C ASP A 195 15.42 -12.62 3.58
N ARG A 196 16.32 -11.82 2.99
CA ARG A 196 17.45 -11.19 3.70
C ARG A 196 17.03 -10.09 4.69
N ILE A 197 15.87 -9.46 4.51
CA ILE A 197 15.38 -8.41 5.40
C ILE A 197 14.24 -8.86 6.32
N LEU A 198 13.64 -10.03 6.07
CA LEU A 198 12.55 -10.55 6.90
C LEU A 198 12.91 -10.65 8.40
N PRO A 199 14.12 -11.07 8.82
CA PRO A 199 14.45 -11.11 10.25
C PRO A 199 14.33 -9.75 10.94
N ARG A 200 14.80 -8.68 10.28
CA ARG A 200 14.72 -7.29 10.81
C ARG A 200 13.27 -6.80 10.85
N LEU A 201 12.44 -7.20 9.89
CA LEU A 201 11.03 -6.88 9.87
C LEU A 201 10.26 -7.62 10.99
N HIS A 202 10.53 -8.90 11.20
CA HIS A 202 9.95 -9.68 12.31
C HIS A 202 10.32 -9.10 13.68
N GLU A 203 11.58 -8.69 13.85
CA GLU A 203 12.05 -8.04 15.07
C GLU A 203 11.27 -6.74 15.34
N ALA A 204 11.10 -5.89 14.31
CA ALA A 204 10.35 -4.65 14.43
C ALA A 204 8.86 -4.84 14.72
N THR A 205 8.26 -5.95 14.27
CA THR A 205 6.84 -6.24 14.49
C THR A 205 6.57 -7.05 15.76
N ALA A 206 7.57 -7.64 16.40
CA ALA A 206 7.41 -8.51 17.58
C ALA A 206 6.66 -7.81 18.74
N HIS A 207 6.93 -6.51 18.92
CA HIS A 207 6.31 -5.69 19.98
C HIS A 207 5.24 -4.74 19.44
N SER A 208 4.78 -4.95 18.21
CA SER A 208 3.70 -4.18 17.60
C SER A 208 2.41 -4.31 18.40
N ILE A 209 1.64 -3.23 18.48
CA ILE A 209 0.30 -3.22 19.11
C ILE A 209 -0.75 -3.99 18.29
N PHE A 210 -0.51 -4.11 16.99
CA PHE A 210 -1.43 -4.76 16.07
C PHE A 210 -1.46 -6.26 16.33
N GLU A 211 -2.61 -6.90 16.16
CA GLU A 211 -2.73 -8.36 16.35
C GLU A 211 -1.83 -9.11 15.38
N ARG A 212 -1.82 -8.66 14.12
CA ARG A 212 -0.94 -9.12 13.05
C ARG A 212 -0.41 -7.97 12.23
N VAL A 213 0.74 -8.20 11.60
CA VAL A 213 1.32 -7.26 10.64
C VAL A 213 1.56 -8.00 9.33
N HIS A 214 0.89 -7.57 8.28
CA HIS A 214 0.94 -8.15 6.95
C HIS A 214 1.80 -7.28 6.03
N LEU A 215 2.64 -7.92 5.23
CA LEU A 215 3.42 -7.29 4.19
C LEU A 215 3.02 -7.86 2.83
N ILE A 216 2.66 -6.97 1.90
CA ILE A 216 2.26 -7.32 0.53
C ILE A 216 3.07 -6.53 -0.50
N GLY A 217 3.16 -7.07 -1.71
CA GLY A 217 3.67 -6.34 -2.88
C GLY A 217 2.62 -5.40 -3.48
N CYS A 218 3.01 -4.54 -4.42
CA CYS A 218 2.11 -3.56 -5.06
C CYS A 218 1.57 -3.99 -6.44
N SER A 219 1.76 -5.27 -6.80
CA SER A 219 1.16 -5.93 -7.95
C SER A 219 0.26 -7.06 -7.49
N SER A 220 -0.56 -7.58 -8.40
CA SER A 220 -1.32 -8.82 -8.23
C SER A 220 -0.43 -10.08 -8.04
N SER A 221 0.88 -9.90 -7.89
CA SER A 221 1.81 -10.97 -7.58
C SER A 221 1.53 -11.53 -6.18
N LYS A 222 1.78 -12.83 -6.00
CA LYS A 222 1.47 -13.55 -4.76
C LYS A 222 2.43 -13.23 -3.60
N PHE A 223 3.14 -12.10 -3.62
CA PHE A 223 4.01 -11.78 -2.50
C PHE A 223 3.17 -11.39 -1.28
N TYR A 224 3.29 -12.22 -0.25
CA TYR A 224 2.67 -12.01 1.03
C TYR A 224 3.53 -12.61 2.14
N ARG A 225 3.66 -11.89 3.25
CA ARG A 225 4.25 -12.37 4.50
C ARG A 225 3.44 -11.86 5.69
N CYS A 226 3.21 -12.74 6.66
CA CYS A 226 2.73 -12.37 7.99
C CYS A 226 3.97 -12.20 8.87
N LEU A 227 4.22 -10.97 9.35
CA LEU A 227 5.39 -10.60 10.14
C LEU A 227 5.17 -10.79 11.66
N LYS A 228 3.91 -10.87 12.07
CA LYS A 228 3.46 -11.16 13.44
C LYS A 228 2.26 -12.10 13.38
#